data_AF-A0AA88VUA2-F1
#
_entry.id   AF-A0AA88VUA2-F1
#
_cell.length_a   1.000
_cell.length_b   1.000
_cell.length_c   1.000
_cell.angle_alpha   90.00
_cell.angle_beta   90.00
_cell.angle_gamma   90.00
#
_symmetry.space_group_name_H-M   'P 1'
#
loop_
_entity.id
_entity.type
_entity.pdbx_description
1 polymer ?
#
loop_
_entity_poly.entity_id
_entity_poly.type
_entity_poly.pdbx_seq_one_letter_code
_entity_poly.pdbx_strand_id
1 'polypeptide(L)'
;MMGYENQGHEEAHLYATPAEMESLVLTDNDDSSHHQSQPNHHHPLSSSLPFAAQIPTDDDHLLASPSFLTHSQSQSQNPIPNHSSSSSSFKFILEPPSYADAVFRSFDGDHINETNGHDSSSGDLSSSPPSTVEYLSISVSDPQKEQDLANSLVSGGNTYVTYLITTRTNLPDFNGSEFSVRRRFKDVVTLSDRLSESYRGFFIPIRPDKNVVESQVMQKQEFVEQRRVALEKYLRRLAAHPVIRRSDELRSFLEVDGRLPLVRNTDVASRMLDGAVKLPRQLFGESVGGAVDVSEVVQPAKGGRDLLRLFKELKQSVTNDWGGAKPPVVEEDKEFLEKKEKLQDFEQQISNVSQQAESLVKAQQDIGETMGQLGLAFVKLTKFETEEAVYETQRVRAADMKSVATAAVKASRLYRELTAQTVKHLDKLHEYLGAMLAVNQAFSDRSSALLTVQTLLSELSSLHLRIEKLEAASSKIFGGDRARIRKIDELKETVRATEDAKSCAIREYERIKENNKNELERLDKERHDDFFNMLKGFVVNQAGYAEKMASVWDMVAEETIGYAKDGS
;
A
#
# COMPACT_ATOMS: atom_id res chain seq x y z
N MET A 1 -39.57 -66.38 36.18
CA MET A 1 -39.79 -67.71 35.57
C MET A 1 -40.01 -67.45 34.09
N MET A 2 -39.02 -67.74 33.22
CA MET A 2 -39.01 -67.43 31.76
C MET A 2 -39.01 -65.90 31.46
N GLY A 3 -38.51 -65.36 30.34
CA GLY A 3 -38.19 -65.92 29.01
C GLY A 3 -39.37 -65.71 28.04
N TYR A 4 -39.26 -65.36 26.75
CA TYR A 4 -38.15 -65.19 25.77
C TYR A 4 -38.74 -64.48 24.51
N GLU A 5 -38.07 -63.78 23.57
CA GLU A 5 -36.69 -63.26 23.34
C GLU A 5 -36.72 -62.34 22.07
N ASN A 6 -35.56 -61.99 21.45
CA ASN A 6 -35.37 -61.39 20.10
C ASN A 6 -35.72 -59.89 19.85
N GLN A 7 -34.99 -59.12 19.01
CA GLN A 7 -33.64 -59.28 18.40
C GLN A 7 -33.14 -57.93 17.84
N GLY A 8 -31.82 -57.69 17.77
CA GLY A 8 -31.22 -56.57 16.99
C GLY A 8 -30.05 -55.84 17.66
N HIS A 9 -28.82 -56.23 17.32
CA HIS A 9 -27.54 -55.64 17.76
C HIS A 9 -27.02 -54.65 16.66
N GLU A 10 -26.02 -53.76 16.86
CA GLU A 10 -25.10 -53.54 18.00
C GLU A 10 -24.58 -52.08 18.03
N GLU A 11 -24.22 -51.57 19.22
CA GLU A 11 -23.48 -50.31 19.41
C GLU A 11 -22.63 -50.42 20.70
N ALA A 12 -21.32 -50.17 20.66
CA ALA A 12 -20.45 -50.26 21.84
C ALA A 12 -19.16 -49.41 21.75
N HIS A 13 -18.69 -48.91 22.90
CA HIS A 13 -17.66 -47.90 23.05
C HIS A 13 -16.28 -48.42 23.56
N LEU A 14 -15.21 -47.77 23.06
CA LEU A 14 -14.01 -47.26 23.79
C LEU A 14 -12.97 -48.20 24.46
N TYR A 15 -11.73 -47.66 24.44
CA TYR A 15 -10.54 -47.90 25.30
C TYR A 15 -9.73 -49.22 25.21
N ALA A 16 -8.49 -49.07 24.70
CA ALA A 16 -7.31 -49.86 25.04
C ALA A 16 -6.03 -48.98 24.96
N THR A 17 -4.89 -49.44 25.48
CA THR A 17 -3.70 -48.61 25.82
C THR A 17 -2.48 -48.81 24.90
N PRO A 18 -1.54 -47.85 24.83
CA PRO A 18 -0.35 -47.94 23.97
C PRO A 18 0.73 -48.88 24.53
N ALA A 19 0.92 -50.02 23.85
CA ALA A 19 2.08 -50.90 23.94
C ALA A 19 2.20 -51.70 22.62
N GLU A 20 3.29 -52.45 22.46
CA GLU A 20 3.49 -53.46 21.39
C GLU A 20 3.57 -52.93 19.93
N MET A 21 4.63 -52.16 19.63
CA MET A 21 5.42 -52.41 18.41
C MET A 21 6.89 -51.92 18.50
N GLU A 22 7.57 -52.25 19.60
CA GLU A 22 9.04 -52.16 19.67
C GLU A 22 9.66 -53.53 20.00
N SER A 23 10.33 -54.11 19.01
CA SER A 23 11.42 -55.09 19.13
C SER A 23 12.14 -55.14 17.77
N LEU A 24 13.44 -55.43 17.65
CA LEU A 24 14.34 -56.11 18.58
C LEU A 24 15.61 -55.29 18.89
N VAL A 25 16.07 -55.38 20.14
CA VAL A 25 17.43 -55.02 20.54
C VAL A 25 18.39 -56.14 20.14
N LEU A 26 19.58 -55.81 19.66
CA LEU A 26 20.72 -56.74 19.58
C LEU A 26 21.68 -56.46 20.73
N THR A 27 22.28 -57.53 21.26
CA THR A 27 23.05 -57.54 22.50
C THR A 27 24.55 -57.46 22.27
N ASP A 28 25.24 -56.58 23.00
CA ASP A 28 26.68 -56.69 23.24
C ASP A 28 26.96 -57.69 24.38
N ASN A 29 27.97 -58.55 24.21
CA ASN A 29 28.87 -59.00 25.29
C ASN A 29 30.04 -59.85 24.74
N ASP A 30 31.22 -59.65 25.33
CA ASP A 30 32.47 -60.41 25.21
C ASP A 30 33.11 -60.53 23.79
N ASP A 31 34.43 -60.63 23.62
CA ASP A 31 35.53 -60.81 24.59
C ASP A 31 36.69 -59.81 24.31
N SER A 32 37.87 -60.07 24.88
CA SER A 32 38.81 -59.05 25.36
C SER A 32 40.22 -59.08 24.73
N SER A 33 41.07 -58.14 25.19
CA SER A 33 42.55 -58.12 25.16
C SER A 33 43.25 -57.13 24.20
N HIS A 34 44.55 -56.90 24.49
CA HIS A 34 45.36 -55.78 24.00
C HIS A 34 46.03 -56.04 22.63
N HIS A 35 46.33 -54.98 21.86
CA HIS A 35 47.72 -54.44 21.74
C HIS A 35 47.79 -53.15 20.88
N GLN A 36 48.99 -52.61 20.72
CA GLN A 36 49.28 -51.30 20.07
C GLN A 36 49.49 -51.41 18.55
N SER A 37 49.52 -50.22 17.91
CA SER A 37 50.16 -49.84 16.64
C SER A 37 49.30 -49.73 15.36
N GLN A 38 49.74 -48.79 14.52
CA GLN A 38 49.24 -48.37 13.19
C GLN A 38 49.59 -49.41 12.09
N PRO A 39 49.11 -49.34 10.81
CA PRO A 39 48.63 -48.13 10.10
C PRO A 39 47.44 -48.26 9.10
N ASN A 40 46.98 -47.09 8.60
CA ASN A 40 46.32 -46.84 7.29
C ASN A 40 44.94 -47.50 7.00
N HIS A 41 44.05 -47.00 6.12
CA HIS A 41 44.14 -45.94 5.07
C HIS A 41 42.74 -45.29 4.80
N HIS A 42 42.70 -43.96 4.54
CA HIS A 42 41.62 -43.18 3.86
C HIS A 42 40.19 -43.17 4.51
N HIS A 43 39.28 -42.19 4.31
CA HIS A 43 39.24 -40.93 3.54
C HIS A 43 38.64 -39.78 4.39
N PRO A 44 38.97 -38.49 4.13
CA PRO A 44 38.23 -37.32 4.64
C PRO A 44 37.53 -36.48 3.53
N LEU A 45 36.75 -35.48 3.97
CA LEU A 45 35.84 -34.65 3.16
C LEU A 45 36.39 -33.25 2.80
N SER A 46 35.74 -32.61 1.83
CA SER A 46 35.43 -31.16 1.79
C SER A 46 36.48 -30.13 1.33
N SER A 47 35.98 -28.90 1.17
CA SER A 47 36.62 -27.60 0.89
C SER A 47 37.21 -27.32 -0.51
N SER A 48 36.59 -26.35 -1.20
CA SER A 48 37.22 -25.44 -2.17
C SER A 48 38.12 -24.43 -1.43
N LEU A 49 39.20 -23.85 -1.99
CA LEU A 49 39.30 -23.05 -3.23
C LEU A 49 40.76 -23.14 -3.83
N PRO A 50 41.23 -22.32 -4.80
CA PRO A 50 42.04 -22.84 -5.92
C PRO A 50 43.56 -22.59 -5.80
N PHE A 51 44.32 -23.20 -6.71
CA PHE A 51 45.68 -22.79 -7.05
C PHE A 51 45.96 -22.95 -8.56
N ALA A 52 46.89 -22.16 -9.10
CA ALA A 52 47.25 -22.12 -10.53
C ALA A 52 48.71 -22.57 -10.77
N ALA A 53 49.05 -22.96 -12.00
CA ALA A 53 50.42 -23.34 -12.40
C ALA A 53 51.15 -22.20 -13.17
N GLN A 54 52.48 -22.23 -13.21
CA GLN A 54 53.38 -21.12 -13.60
C GLN A 54 54.75 -21.62 -14.12
N ILE A 55 55.62 -20.84 -14.80
CA ILE A 55 55.51 -19.43 -15.24
C ILE A 55 55.50 -19.33 -16.78
N PRO A 56 56.67 -19.34 -17.47
CA PRO A 56 57.52 -18.19 -17.83
C PRO A 56 57.20 -17.57 -19.21
N THR A 57 57.60 -16.34 -19.58
CA THR A 57 58.08 -15.10 -18.89
C THR A 57 57.88 -13.92 -19.88
N ASP A 58 57.97 -12.68 -19.39
CA ASP A 58 58.75 -11.54 -19.97
C ASP A 58 58.11 -10.16 -19.65
N ASP A 59 58.51 -9.64 -18.49
CA ASP A 59 58.87 -8.26 -18.09
C ASP A 59 57.98 -6.99 -18.26
N ASP A 60 58.03 -6.20 -17.17
CA ASP A 60 57.97 -4.73 -16.99
C ASP A 60 56.73 -3.87 -17.33
N HIS A 61 55.93 -3.62 -16.28
CA HIS A 61 55.75 -2.30 -15.61
C HIS A 61 56.04 -0.98 -16.41
N LEU A 62 55.24 0.10 -16.32
CA LEU A 62 54.94 0.90 -15.12
C LEU A 62 53.76 1.89 -15.27
N LEU A 63 53.02 2.08 -14.16
CA LEU A 63 52.45 3.32 -13.58
C LEU A 63 51.62 4.36 -14.39
N ALA A 64 50.38 4.54 -13.89
CA ALA A 64 49.75 5.79 -13.43
C ALA A 64 49.22 6.87 -14.42
N SER A 65 48.01 7.36 -14.11
CA SER A 65 47.35 8.54 -14.69
C SER A 65 48.00 9.86 -14.25
N PRO A 66 47.79 10.96 -15.00
CA PRO A 66 46.88 11.99 -14.47
C PRO A 66 45.92 12.61 -15.51
N SER A 67 45.13 13.59 -15.06
CA SER A 67 43.97 14.17 -15.75
C SER A 67 44.26 15.43 -16.59
N PHE A 68 43.24 15.86 -17.36
CA PHE A 68 42.87 17.23 -17.77
C PHE A 68 43.06 17.72 -19.24
N LEU A 69 41.94 18.27 -19.75
CA LEU A 69 41.75 19.46 -20.62
C LEU A 69 41.83 19.39 -22.17
N THR A 70 40.69 19.85 -22.75
CA THR A 70 40.50 20.78 -23.90
C THR A 70 40.68 20.36 -25.38
N HIS A 71 39.60 20.65 -26.14
CA HIS A 71 39.56 21.15 -27.54
C HIS A 71 40.07 20.21 -28.68
N SER A 72 39.67 20.36 -29.95
CA SER A 72 38.45 20.93 -30.58
C SER A 72 38.49 20.66 -32.11
N GLN A 73 37.38 20.91 -32.82
CA GLN A 73 37.23 20.83 -34.29
C GLN A 73 37.26 19.39 -34.86
N SER A 74 36.39 18.90 -35.75
CA SER A 74 35.47 19.44 -36.77
C SER A 74 36.05 19.59 -38.19
N GLN A 75 35.72 18.66 -39.09
CA GLN A 75 35.15 18.96 -40.41
C GLN A 75 34.53 17.69 -41.06
N SER A 76 33.94 17.86 -42.24
CA SER A 76 32.90 16.99 -42.83
C SER A 76 33.16 16.65 -44.30
N GLN A 77 32.74 15.46 -44.76
CA GLN A 77 32.41 15.23 -46.18
C GLN A 77 31.49 14.00 -46.37
N ASN A 78 30.70 14.02 -47.46
CA ASN A 78 29.80 12.97 -47.95
C ASN A 78 30.19 12.67 -49.41
N PRO A 79 30.04 11.44 -49.93
CA PRO A 79 28.81 11.15 -50.70
C PRO A 79 28.27 9.69 -50.71
N ILE A 80 26.93 9.58 -50.54
CA ILE A 80 25.91 8.85 -51.33
C ILE A 80 26.39 7.83 -52.42
N PRO A 81 25.69 6.69 -52.67
CA PRO A 81 24.99 5.72 -51.78
C PRO A 81 25.37 4.24 -52.07
N ASN A 82 24.86 3.27 -51.28
CA ASN A 82 24.39 1.99 -51.86
C ASN A 82 23.39 1.23 -50.95
N HIS A 83 22.67 0.25 -51.52
CA HIS A 83 21.57 -0.47 -50.85
C HIS A 83 22.04 -1.70 -50.03
N SER A 84 21.55 -1.82 -48.78
CA SER A 84 21.19 -3.11 -48.16
C SER A 84 20.28 -2.90 -46.94
N SER A 85 19.15 -3.61 -46.86
CA SER A 85 18.10 -3.37 -45.86
C SER A 85 17.71 -4.63 -45.08
N SER A 86 18.25 -4.83 -43.87
CA SER A 86 17.63 -5.62 -42.77
C SER A 86 18.55 -5.74 -41.54
N SER A 87 18.44 -4.85 -40.55
CA SER A 87 19.08 -5.05 -39.23
C SER A 87 18.44 -4.29 -38.06
N SER A 88 17.57 -3.31 -38.33
CA SER A 88 17.01 -2.38 -37.33
C SER A 88 16.04 -3.02 -36.33
N SER A 89 15.29 -4.06 -36.74
CA SER A 89 14.09 -4.51 -36.03
C SER A 89 14.33 -5.29 -34.72
N PHE A 90 15.57 -5.69 -34.42
CA PHE A 90 15.87 -6.57 -33.28
C PHE A 90 16.44 -5.85 -32.04
N LYS A 91 16.68 -4.54 -32.09
CA LYS A 91 17.23 -3.77 -30.95
C LYS A 91 16.20 -3.17 -29.98
N PHE A 92 14.90 -3.26 -30.27
CA PHE A 92 13.83 -2.67 -29.45
C PHE A 92 13.11 -3.67 -28.52
N ILE A 93 13.61 -4.91 -28.38
CA ILE A 93 12.92 -6.02 -27.70
C ILE A 93 13.56 -6.37 -26.34
N LEU A 94 14.69 -5.75 -25.98
CA LEU A 94 15.54 -6.16 -24.85
C LEU A 94 15.77 -5.05 -23.82
N GLU A 95 14.72 -4.63 -23.14
CA GLU A 95 14.81 -4.10 -21.77
C GLU A 95 13.51 -4.44 -21.02
N PRO A 96 13.56 -5.25 -19.93
CA PRO A 96 12.37 -5.58 -19.17
C PRO A 96 11.98 -4.43 -18.23
N PRO A 97 10.68 -4.09 -18.11
CA PRO A 97 10.20 -3.15 -17.11
C PRO A 97 10.56 -3.65 -15.69
N SER A 98 10.91 -2.72 -14.80
CA SER A 98 11.07 -3.00 -13.38
C SER A 98 9.75 -3.45 -12.73
N TYR A 99 9.80 -4.02 -11.53
CA TYR A 99 8.61 -4.19 -10.69
C TYR A 99 7.87 -2.86 -10.50
N ALA A 100 8.63 -1.77 -10.35
CA ALA A 100 8.13 -0.39 -10.27
C ALA A 100 7.61 0.21 -11.61
N ASP A 101 7.81 -0.46 -12.75
CA ASP A 101 7.17 -0.12 -14.02
C ASP A 101 5.87 -0.90 -14.22
N ALA A 102 5.89 -2.20 -13.91
CA ALA A 102 4.78 -3.12 -14.15
C ALA A 102 3.51 -2.75 -13.36
N VAL A 103 3.67 -2.25 -12.13
CA VAL A 103 2.55 -1.75 -11.29
C VAL A 103 1.99 -0.42 -11.81
N PHE A 104 2.81 0.40 -12.47
CA PHE A 104 2.44 1.78 -12.84
C PHE A 104 2.00 1.94 -14.30
N ARG A 105 2.37 1.02 -15.21
CA ARG A 105 1.86 0.99 -16.60
C ARG A 105 0.54 0.22 -16.73
N SER A 106 -0.50 0.72 -16.07
CA SER A 106 -1.88 0.35 -16.40
C SER A 106 -2.26 0.97 -17.75
N PHE A 107 -2.14 0.20 -18.83
CA PHE A 107 -2.66 0.61 -20.15
C PHE A 107 -4.18 0.44 -20.19
N ASP A 108 -4.86 1.45 -20.73
CA ASP A 108 -6.31 1.43 -20.94
C ASP A 108 -6.71 0.32 -21.92
N GLY A 109 -7.82 -0.35 -21.63
CA GLY A 109 -8.43 -1.33 -22.51
C GLY A 109 -9.47 -0.67 -23.41
N ASP A 110 -9.06 -0.25 -24.61
CA ASP A 110 -10.01 0.16 -25.65
C ASP A 110 -9.46 -0.15 -27.06
N HIS A 111 -9.94 -1.25 -27.64
CA HIS A 111 -9.92 -1.53 -29.08
C HIS A 111 -10.88 -2.70 -29.38
N ILE A 112 -12.01 -2.38 -30.01
CA ILE A 112 -13.07 -3.33 -30.38
C ILE A 112 -12.79 -3.89 -31.79
N ASN A 113 -13.12 -5.17 -32.02
CA ASN A 113 -13.05 -5.79 -33.34
C ASN A 113 -14.11 -5.21 -34.31
N GLU A 114 -13.73 -5.02 -35.57
CA GLU A 114 -14.68 -4.84 -36.69
C GLU A 114 -14.51 -5.94 -37.75
N THR A 115 -15.50 -6.04 -38.65
CA THR A 115 -15.65 -7.01 -39.76
C THR A 115 -15.96 -8.46 -39.32
N ASN A 116 -16.94 -9.18 -39.89
CA ASN A 116 -17.99 -8.86 -40.87
C ASN A 116 -19.22 -9.76 -40.61
N GLY A 117 -20.44 -9.32 -40.97
CA GLY A 117 -21.63 -10.19 -40.97
C GLY A 117 -22.94 -9.44 -41.16
N HIS A 118 -23.60 -9.62 -42.30
CA HIS A 118 -24.86 -8.96 -42.67
C HIS A 118 -26.04 -9.90 -42.39
N ASP A 119 -27.08 -9.44 -41.68
CA ASP A 119 -28.46 -9.49 -42.20
C ASP A 119 -29.50 -8.78 -41.32
N SER A 120 -30.65 -8.46 -41.93
CA SER A 120 -31.64 -7.51 -41.42
C SER A 120 -32.99 -8.14 -41.09
N SER A 121 -33.52 -7.86 -39.90
CA SER A 121 -34.97 -7.90 -39.64
C SER A 121 -35.35 -6.93 -38.51
N SER A 122 -36.59 -6.43 -38.53
CA SER A 122 -37.08 -5.37 -37.65
C SER A 122 -37.70 -5.92 -36.35
N GLY A 123 -37.32 -5.36 -35.20
CA GLY A 123 -37.95 -5.63 -33.91
C GLY A 123 -37.80 -4.45 -32.95
N ASP A 124 -38.82 -3.61 -32.85
CA ASP A 124 -38.83 -2.43 -31.97
C ASP A 124 -39.19 -2.81 -30.53
N LEU A 125 -38.20 -2.81 -29.63
CA LEU A 125 -38.36 -3.06 -28.20
C LEU A 125 -37.44 -2.15 -27.38
N SER A 126 -37.94 -0.95 -27.04
CA SER A 126 -37.35 -0.13 -25.98
C SER A 126 -37.48 -0.83 -24.62
N SER A 127 -36.34 -1.30 -24.08
CA SER A 127 -36.25 -1.92 -22.75
C SER A 127 -34.90 -1.64 -22.10
N SER A 128 -34.58 -0.35 -21.89
CA SER A 128 -33.44 0.03 -21.04
C SER A 128 -33.63 -0.52 -19.62
N PRO A 129 -32.66 -1.24 -19.04
CA PRO A 129 -32.73 -1.63 -17.63
C PRO A 129 -32.73 -0.37 -16.75
N PRO A 130 -33.48 -0.35 -15.63
CA PRO A 130 -33.59 0.85 -14.81
C PRO A 130 -32.26 1.16 -14.11
N SER A 131 -31.85 2.43 -14.13
CA SER A 131 -30.56 2.91 -13.61
C SER A 131 -30.56 3.02 -12.07
N THR A 132 -30.75 1.90 -11.37
CA THR A 132 -31.08 1.85 -9.94
C THR A 132 -29.88 1.87 -8.98
N VAL A 133 -28.64 1.85 -9.48
CA VAL A 133 -27.43 1.85 -8.64
C VAL A 133 -26.81 3.25 -8.60
N GLU A 134 -26.69 3.84 -7.42
CA GLU A 134 -25.96 5.09 -7.20
C GLU A 134 -24.44 4.90 -7.37
N TYR A 135 -23.86 5.55 -8.38
CA TYR A 135 -22.42 5.52 -8.68
C TYR A 135 -21.77 6.90 -8.62
N LEU A 136 -20.50 6.94 -8.24
CA LEU A 136 -19.61 8.09 -8.37
C LEU A 136 -18.31 7.58 -9.00
N SER A 137 -18.13 7.87 -10.29
CA SER A 137 -16.94 7.50 -11.05
C SER A 137 -16.06 8.72 -11.23
N ILE A 138 -14.75 8.56 -11.01
CA ILE A 138 -13.76 9.65 -11.11
C ILE A 138 -12.59 9.15 -11.95
N SER A 139 -12.18 9.97 -12.92
CA SER A 139 -10.92 9.80 -13.64
C SER A 139 -10.02 11.04 -13.51
N VAL A 140 -8.71 10.83 -13.69
CA VAL A 140 -7.70 11.88 -13.60
C VAL A 140 -6.84 11.85 -14.86
N SER A 141 -6.83 12.93 -15.63
CA SER A 141 -6.21 13.00 -16.97
C SER A 141 -5.45 14.33 -17.17
N ASP A 142 -4.93 14.55 -18.39
CA ASP A 142 -4.39 15.83 -18.87
C ASP A 142 -3.48 16.56 -17.86
N PRO A 143 -2.31 16.00 -17.51
CA PRO A 143 -1.38 16.61 -16.58
C PRO A 143 -0.65 17.80 -17.21
N GLN A 144 -0.98 19.03 -16.80
CA GLN A 144 -0.40 20.24 -17.37
C GLN A 144 0.46 21.03 -16.38
N LYS A 145 1.51 21.66 -16.90
CA LYS A 145 2.43 22.51 -16.12
C LYS A 145 1.97 23.96 -16.15
N GLU A 146 1.33 24.38 -15.06
CA GLU A 146 0.90 25.77 -14.85
C GLU A 146 1.97 26.59 -14.09
N GLN A 147 1.89 27.92 -14.20
CA GLN A 147 2.75 28.87 -13.50
C GLN A 147 1.92 29.82 -12.65
N ASP A 148 2.32 30.07 -11.40
CA ASP A 148 1.60 30.96 -10.50
C ASP A 148 1.81 32.44 -10.85
N LEU A 149 1.02 32.92 -11.80
CA LEU A 149 0.98 34.33 -12.24
C LEU A 149 0.40 35.27 -11.17
N ALA A 150 -0.31 34.76 -10.16
CA ALA A 150 -1.02 35.58 -9.18
C ALA A 150 -0.14 36.11 -8.04
N ASN A 151 1.07 35.55 -7.86
CA ASN A 151 1.94 35.83 -6.71
C ASN A 151 3.40 36.16 -7.12
N SER A 152 3.65 36.72 -8.31
CA SER A 152 5.03 37.01 -8.76
C SER A 152 5.18 38.32 -9.55
N LEU A 153 5.58 39.35 -8.81
CA LEU A 153 6.18 40.59 -9.35
C LEU A 153 7.66 40.43 -9.74
N VAL A 154 8.22 39.22 -9.61
CA VAL A 154 9.60 38.87 -9.95
C VAL A 154 9.57 37.76 -11.01
N SER A 155 10.46 37.84 -12.00
CA SER A 155 10.58 36.88 -13.11
C SER A 155 11.10 35.50 -12.67
N GLY A 156 10.27 34.74 -11.93
CA GLY A 156 10.62 33.45 -11.34
C GLY A 156 9.44 32.67 -10.75
N GLY A 157 8.20 32.96 -11.18
CA GLY A 157 6.98 32.42 -10.56
C GLY A 157 6.93 30.90 -10.46
N ASN A 158 6.55 30.40 -9.28
CA ASN A 158 6.50 28.97 -8.96
C ASN A 158 5.63 28.17 -9.93
N THR A 159 6.22 27.20 -10.63
CA THR A 159 5.48 26.30 -11.52
C THR A 159 5.03 25.03 -10.81
N TYR A 160 3.83 24.55 -11.11
CA TYR A 160 3.23 23.35 -10.53
C TYR A 160 2.53 22.52 -11.62
N VAL A 161 2.11 21.31 -11.28
CA VAL A 161 1.31 20.47 -12.18
C VAL A 161 -0.13 20.44 -11.69
N THR A 162 -1.06 20.69 -12.60
CA THR A 162 -2.49 20.44 -12.47
C THR A 162 -2.88 19.19 -13.24
N TYR A 163 -4.01 18.61 -12.85
CA TYR A 163 -4.61 17.44 -13.47
C TYR A 163 -6.08 17.76 -13.71
N LEU A 164 -6.63 17.30 -14.84
CA LEU A 164 -8.05 17.35 -15.12
C LEU A 164 -8.75 16.19 -14.41
N ILE A 165 -9.59 16.49 -13.42
CA ILE A 165 -10.39 15.51 -12.70
C ILE A 165 -11.79 15.53 -13.31
N THR A 166 -12.18 14.43 -13.97
CA THR A 166 -13.50 14.26 -14.55
C THR A 166 -14.34 13.38 -13.64
N THR A 167 -15.54 13.84 -13.30
CA THR A 167 -16.49 13.16 -12.43
C THR A 167 -17.72 12.77 -13.25
N ARG A 168 -18.18 11.53 -13.11
CA ARG A 168 -19.43 11.02 -13.69
C ARG A 168 -20.28 10.40 -12.58
N THR A 169 -21.53 10.81 -12.43
CA THR A 169 -22.38 10.35 -11.32
C THR A 169 -23.87 10.45 -11.65
N ASN A 170 -24.69 9.70 -10.90
CA ASN A 170 -26.15 9.84 -10.81
C ASN A 170 -26.61 10.20 -9.38
N LEU A 171 -25.69 10.61 -8.49
CA LEU A 171 -26.01 11.06 -7.14
C LEU A 171 -26.76 12.41 -7.18
N PRO A 172 -27.87 12.56 -6.42
CA PRO A 172 -28.69 13.78 -6.42
C PRO A 172 -28.01 14.97 -5.72
N ASP A 173 -26.93 14.72 -4.98
CA ASP A 173 -26.18 15.75 -4.24
C ASP A 173 -25.31 16.64 -5.14
N PHE A 174 -25.10 16.25 -6.41
CA PHE A 174 -24.25 16.92 -7.39
C PHE A 174 -25.06 17.70 -8.44
N ASN A 175 -24.48 18.77 -8.96
CA ASN A 175 -25.14 19.72 -9.87
C ASN A 175 -25.18 19.26 -11.35
N GLY A 176 -24.68 18.07 -11.68
CA GLY A 176 -24.68 17.51 -13.03
C GLY A 176 -24.18 16.06 -13.08
N SER A 177 -24.51 15.35 -14.16
CA SER A 177 -24.16 13.93 -14.35
C SER A 177 -22.73 13.70 -14.85
N GLU A 178 -22.14 14.68 -15.53
CA GLU A 178 -20.74 14.71 -15.93
C GLU A 178 -20.19 16.15 -15.87
N PHE A 179 -19.04 16.33 -15.24
CA PHE A 179 -18.33 17.60 -15.12
C PHE A 179 -16.85 17.38 -14.82
N SER A 180 -16.00 18.38 -15.07
CA SER A 180 -14.56 18.30 -14.85
C SER A 180 -13.98 19.58 -14.24
N VAL A 181 -13.04 19.42 -13.30
CA VAL A 181 -12.32 20.53 -12.66
C VAL A 181 -10.81 20.31 -12.72
N ARG A 182 -10.02 21.40 -12.69
CA ARG A 182 -8.56 21.31 -12.58
C ARG A 182 -8.12 21.41 -11.13
N ARG A 183 -7.24 20.50 -10.70
CA ARG A 183 -6.65 20.49 -9.35
C ARG A 183 -5.15 20.25 -9.41
N ARG A 184 -4.40 20.90 -8.51
CA ARG A 184 -3.00 20.59 -8.22
C ARG A 184 -2.91 19.66 -7.01
N PHE A 185 -1.80 18.94 -6.87
CA PHE A 185 -1.56 18.02 -5.74
C PHE A 185 -1.75 18.68 -4.35
N LYS A 186 -1.51 19.99 -4.20
CA LYS A 186 -1.74 20.73 -2.95
C LYS A 186 -3.23 20.77 -2.56
N ASP A 187 -4.14 20.76 -3.52
CA ASP A 187 -5.58 20.78 -3.28
C ASP A 187 -6.04 19.41 -2.77
N VAL A 188 -5.45 18.33 -3.29
CA VAL A 188 -5.66 16.94 -2.83
C VAL A 188 -5.15 16.74 -1.40
N VAL A 189 -4.00 17.34 -1.05
CA VAL A 189 -3.54 17.38 0.35
C VAL A 189 -4.54 18.13 1.23
N THR A 190 -5.08 19.26 0.75
CA THR A 190 -6.09 20.07 1.46
C THR A 190 -7.41 19.31 1.65
N LEU A 191 -7.85 18.52 0.67
CA LEU A 191 -8.97 17.59 0.79
C LEU A 191 -8.70 16.53 1.87
N SER A 192 -7.55 15.84 1.79
CA SER A 192 -7.15 14.83 2.76
C SER A 192 -7.09 15.36 4.19
N ASP A 193 -6.63 16.61 4.39
CA ASP A 193 -6.61 17.26 5.70
C ASP A 193 -8.04 17.46 6.24
N ARG A 194 -8.94 18.07 5.46
CA ARG A 194 -10.34 18.33 5.87
C ARG A 194 -11.14 17.06 6.13
N LEU A 195 -10.90 16.02 5.31
CA LEU A 195 -11.51 14.70 5.52
C LEU A 195 -11.07 14.11 6.85
N SER A 196 -9.77 14.13 7.17
CA SER A 196 -9.27 13.64 8.47
C SER A 196 -9.73 14.47 9.66
N GLU A 197 -10.01 15.78 9.49
CA GLU A 197 -10.52 16.65 10.55
C GLU A 197 -12.02 16.42 10.82
N SER A 198 -12.82 16.20 9.77
CA SER A 198 -14.28 16.14 9.88
C SER A 198 -14.81 14.72 10.14
N TYR A 199 -14.20 13.71 9.52
CA TYR A 199 -14.60 12.29 9.57
C TYR A 199 -13.63 11.47 10.44
N ARG A 200 -13.31 11.98 11.63
CA ARG A 200 -12.47 11.27 12.61
C ARG A 200 -13.02 9.89 12.93
N GLY A 201 -12.14 8.90 12.98
CA GLY A 201 -12.49 7.50 13.23
C GLY A 201 -13.04 6.71 12.03
N PHE A 202 -13.19 7.32 10.85
CA PHE A 202 -13.45 6.60 9.60
C PHE A 202 -12.15 6.03 9.00
N PHE A 203 -12.22 4.90 8.28
CA PHE A 203 -11.08 4.32 7.57
C PHE A 203 -10.87 5.02 6.22
N ILE A 204 -10.60 6.32 6.29
CA ILE A 204 -10.40 7.18 5.12
C ILE A 204 -9.11 6.73 4.39
N PRO A 205 -9.18 6.39 3.09
CA PRO A 205 -8.01 6.03 2.29
C PRO A 205 -6.86 7.04 2.47
N ILE A 206 -5.63 6.53 2.53
CA ILE A 206 -4.45 7.39 2.60
C ILE A 206 -4.16 7.96 1.20
N ARG A 207 -3.99 9.28 1.12
CA ARG A 207 -3.55 9.98 -0.11
C ARG A 207 -2.14 9.48 -0.52
N PRO A 208 -1.77 9.51 -1.82
CA PRO A 208 -0.41 9.26 -2.23
C PRO A 208 0.56 10.31 -1.66
N ASP A 209 1.78 9.89 -1.37
CA ASP A 209 2.73 10.73 -0.65
C ASP A 209 3.37 11.84 -1.49
N LYS A 210 3.91 12.81 -0.76
CA LYS A 210 4.64 13.95 -1.35
C LYS A 210 6.08 13.51 -1.68
N ASN A 211 6.23 12.61 -2.64
CA ASN A 211 7.51 12.02 -3.03
C ASN A 211 8.43 13.06 -3.69
N VAL A 212 9.12 13.87 -2.88
CA VAL A 212 10.07 14.90 -3.35
C VAL A 212 11.38 14.28 -3.84
N VAL A 213 11.83 13.17 -3.23
CA VAL A 213 13.06 12.47 -3.62
C VAL A 213 12.89 11.80 -4.98
N GLU A 214 11.79 11.06 -5.17
CA GLU A 214 11.41 10.43 -6.45
C GLU A 214 11.33 11.46 -7.58
N SER A 215 10.78 12.65 -7.31
CA SER A 215 10.76 13.81 -8.22
C SER A 215 12.12 14.29 -8.73
N GLN A 216 13.21 13.90 -8.06
CA GLN A 216 14.59 14.27 -8.37
C GLN A 216 15.39 13.13 -9.00
N VAL A 217 14.92 11.88 -8.86
CA VAL A 217 15.60 10.66 -9.33
C VAL A 217 14.98 10.13 -10.63
N MET A 218 13.65 10.23 -10.79
CA MET A 218 12.92 9.68 -11.94
C MET A 218 12.79 10.68 -13.09
N GLN A 219 12.43 10.19 -14.29
CA GLN A 219 12.15 11.10 -15.40
C GLN A 219 10.93 11.97 -15.09
N LYS A 220 11.00 13.26 -15.41
CA LYS A 220 9.95 14.21 -15.02
C LYS A 220 8.55 13.84 -15.56
N GLN A 221 8.47 13.25 -16.75
CA GLN A 221 7.22 12.83 -17.37
C GLN A 221 6.62 11.60 -16.66
N GLU A 222 7.47 10.63 -16.36
CA GLU A 222 7.17 9.38 -15.67
C GLU A 222 6.62 9.65 -14.26
N PHE A 223 7.32 10.47 -13.47
CA PHE A 223 6.86 10.92 -12.14
C PHE A 223 5.51 11.67 -12.16
N VAL A 224 5.23 12.41 -13.23
CA VAL A 224 3.95 13.11 -13.42
C VAL A 224 2.81 12.11 -13.69
N GLU A 225 3.07 11.07 -14.47
CA GLU A 225 2.12 10.00 -14.79
C GLU A 225 1.89 9.05 -13.61
N GLN A 226 2.94 8.61 -12.92
CA GLN A 226 2.82 7.85 -11.66
C GLN A 226 1.94 8.60 -10.64
N ARG A 227 2.13 9.93 -10.50
CA ARG A 227 1.26 10.75 -9.66
C ARG A 227 -0.17 10.82 -10.18
N ARG A 228 -0.40 10.89 -11.50
CA ARG A 228 -1.76 10.85 -12.09
C ARG A 228 -2.48 9.55 -11.70
N VAL A 229 -1.85 8.40 -11.93
CA VAL A 229 -2.34 7.06 -11.53
C VAL A 229 -2.63 6.99 -10.03
N ALA A 230 -1.70 7.46 -9.19
CA ALA A 230 -1.85 7.39 -7.74
C ALA A 230 -2.95 8.33 -7.21
N LEU A 231 -3.15 9.51 -7.82
CA LEU A 231 -4.27 10.39 -7.53
C LEU A 231 -5.61 9.78 -7.96
N GLU A 232 -5.63 9.08 -9.08
CA GLU A 232 -6.83 8.37 -9.56
C GLU A 232 -7.22 7.19 -8.66
N LYS A 233 -6.25 6.32 -8.29
CA LYS A 233 -6.48 5.21 -7.34
C LYS A 233 -6.95 5.75 -5.98
N TYR A 234 -6.47 6.92 -5.54
CA TYR A 234 -6.93 7.59 -4.32
C TYR A 234 -8.38 8.11 -4.43
N LEU A 235 -8.69 8.93 -5.43
CA LEU A 235 -10.02 9.54 -5.56
C LEU A 235 -11.11 8.50 -5.82
N ARG A 236 -10.83 7.45 -6.61
CA ARG A 236 -11.75 6.31 -6.79
C ARG A 236 -12.03 5.58 -5.47
N ARG A 237 -11.04 5.41 -4.59
CA ARG A 237 -11.25 4.84 -3.25
C ARG A 237 -12.09 5.75 -2.33
N LEU A 238 -11.95 7.08 -2.41
CA LEU A 238 -12.84 8.01 -1.71
C LEU A 238 -14.30 7.89 -2.19
N ALA A 239 -14.50 7.73 -3.51
CA ALA A 239 -15.81 7.58 -4.13
C ALA A 239 -16.47 6.21 -3.88
N ALA A 240 -15.68 5.17 -3.62
CA ALA A 240 -16.18 3.85 -3.20
C ALA A 240 -16.64 3.83 -1.73
N HIS A 241 -15.95 4.56 -0.85
CA HIS A 241 -16.25 4.58 0.59
C HIS A 241 -17.67 5.11 0.89
N PRO A 242 -18.57 4.34 1.56
CA PRO A 242 -19.99 4.68 1.66
C PRO A 242 -20.33 6.06 2.23
N VAL A 243 -19.63 6.49 3.29
CA VAL A 243 -19.79 7.83 3.89
C VAL A 243 -19.05 8.92 3.10
N ILE A 244 -17.75 8.73 2.83
CA ILE A 244 -16.90 9.77 2.24
C ILE A 244 -17.34 10.15 0.82
N ARG A 245 -17.97 9.24 0.06
CA ARG A 245 -18.51 9.54 -1.29
C ARG A 245 -19.62 10.60 -1.29
N ARG A 246 -20.29 10.82 -0.14
CA ARG A 246 -21.31 11.85 0.08
C ARG A 246 -20.82 13.01 0.97
N SER A 247 -19.51 13.15 1.17
CA SER A 247 -18.94 14.26 1.97
C SER A 247 -18.98 15.59 1.23
N ASP A 248 -19.31 16.67 1.95
CA ASP A 248 -19.23 18.04 1.42
C ASP A 248 -17.80 18.44 1.03
N GLU A 249 -16.81 17.90 1.74
CA GLU A 249 -15.39 18.06 1.46
C GLU A 249 -15.01 17.49 0.09
N LEU A 250 -15.44 16.26 -0.23
CA LEU A 250 -15.21 15.66 -1.54
C LEU A 250 -16.03 16.37 -2.63
N ARG A 251 -17.32 16.64 -2.37
CA ARG A 251 -18.19 17.33 -3.33
C ARG A 251 -17.63 18.71 -3.70
N SER A 252 -17.26 19.53 -2.71
CA SER A 252 -16.63 20.83 -2.94
C SER A 252 -15.30 20.72 -3.69
N PHE A 253 -14.52 19.67 -3.43
CA PHE A 253 -13.28 19.39 -4.18
C PHE A 253 -13.54 18.96 -5.63
N LEU A 254 -14.67 18.33 -5.94
CA LEU A 254 -15.00 17.92 -7.31
C LEU A 254 -15.73 19.02 -8.10
N GLU A 255 -16.52 19.89 -7.47
CA GLU A 255 -17.34 20.89 -8.18
C GLU A 255 -16.77 22.32 -8.24
N VAL A 256 -16.06 22.81 -7.21
CA VAL A 256 -15.82 24.27 -7.09
C VAL A 256 -14.59 24.73 -7.87
N ASP A 257 -14.78 25.51 -8.94
CA ASP A 257 -13.66 26.04 -9.72
C ASP A 257 -12.66 26.91 -8.92
N GLY A 258 -11.39 26.83 -9.30
CA GLY A 258 -10.30 27.61 -8.69
C GLY A 258 -9.86 27.10 -7.31
N ARG A 259 -9.67 28.02 -6.35
CA ARG A 259 -9.20 27.68 -5.00
C ARG A 259 -10.35 27.11 -4.17
N LEU A 260 -10.16 25.92 -3.59
CA LEU A 260 -11.09 25.31 -2.63
C LEU A 260 -11.52 26.34 -1.56
N PRO A 261 -12.83 26.55 -1.33
CA PRO A 261 -13.32 27.52 -0.34
C PRO A 261 -12.67 27.31 1.02
N LEU A 262 -12.34 28.39 1.74
CA LEU A 262 -11.96 28.32 3.15
C LEU A 262 -13.21 27.99 3.97
N VAL A 263 -13.51 26.70 4.07
CA VAL A 263 -14.62 26.15 4.85
C VAL A 263 -14.43 26.56 6.31
N ARG A 264 -15.32 27.43 6.79
CA ARG A 264 -15.37 27.89 8.18
C ARG A 264 -16.16 26.89 9.02
N ASN A 265 -15.74 25.62 9.07
CA ASN A 265 -16.48 24.60 9.83
C ASN A 265 -16.65 25.04 11.28
N THR A 266 -17.91 25.16 11.69
CA THR A 266 -18.33 25.79 12.94
C THR A 266 -18.32 24.78 14.07
N ASP A 267 -17.13 24.40 14.51
CA ASP A 267 -17.03 23.73 15.80
C ASP A 267 -17.05 24.77 16.94
N VAL A 268 -18.12 24.71 17.74
CA VAL A 268 -18.27 25.58 18.91
C VAL A 268 -17.23 25.18 19.98
N ALA A 269 -16.84 23.90 20.04
CA ALA A 269 -15.78 23.44 20.93
C ALA A 269 -14.45 24.15 20.64
N SER A 270 -14.05 24.23 19.37
CA SER A 270 -12.82 24.92 18.93
C SER A 270 -12.83 26.42 19.25
N ARG A 271 -14.02 27.06 19.27
CA ARG A 271 -14.17 28.47 19.67
C ARG A 271 -14.18 28.68 21.18
N MET A 272 -14.72 27.74 21.95
CA MET A 272 -14.65 27.77 23.42
C MET A 272 -13.21 27.56 23.92
N LEU A 273 -12.43 26.70 23.24
CA LEU A 273 -11.01 26.49 23.52
C LEU A 273 -10.15 27.74 23.22
N ASP A 274 -10.35 28.44 22.09
CA ASP A 274 -9.65 29.73 21.83
C ASP A 274 -10.14 30.85 22.79
N GLY A 275 -11.41 30.80 23.21
CA GLY A 275 -11.99 31.72 24.18
C GLY A 275 -11.29 31.69 25.55
N ALA A 276 -10.87 30.50 26.00
CA ALA A 276 -10.20 30.32 27.29
C ALA A 276 -8.76 30.86 27.35
N VAL A 277 -8.13 31.14 26.20
CA VAL A 277 -6.69 31.51 26.12
C VAL A 277 -6.46 33.04 26.22
N LYS A 278 -7.52 33.86 26.14
CA LYS A 278 -7.42 35.34 26.14
C LYS A 278 -7.46 35.98 27.53
N LEU A 279 -6.48 35.63 28.37
CA LEU A 279 -6.14 36.44 29.56
C LEU A 279 -5.50 37.79 29.14
N PRO A 280 -5.98 38.95 29.63
CA PRO A 280 -5.38 40.24 29.34
C PRO A 280 -3.93 40.35 29.86
N ARG A 281 -2.97 40.50 28.95
CA ARG A 281 -1.52 40.54 29.24
C ARG A 281 -1.00 41.87 29.83
N GLN A 282 -1.84 42.61 30.56
CA GLN A 282 -1.54 43.98 31.05
C GLN A 282 -1.14 44.06 32.54
N LEU A 283 -0.67 42.95 33.14
CA LEU A 283 -0.22 42.91 34.55
C LEU A 283 1.27 42.57 34.75
N PHE A 284 2.07 42.60 33.69
CA PHE A 284 3.54 42.68 33.76
C PHE A 284 4.00 43.81 32.85
N GLY A 285 4.67 44.81 33.43
CA GLY A 285 5.04 46.04 32.74
C GLY A 285 6.41 46.00 32.08
N GLU A 286 6.60 46.92 31.12
CA GLU A 286 7.87 47.47 30.62
C GLU A 286 8.91 46.50 29.99
N SER A 287 9.52 46.80 28.83
CA SER A 287 9.35 47.94 27.91
C SER A 287 10.01 47.67 26.54
N VAL A 288 9.87 48.63 25.61
CA VAL A 288 10.64 48.82 24.35
C VAL A 288 10.42 47.84 23.18
N GLY A 289 9.66 48.31 22.19
CA GLY A 289 10.18 48.48 20.81
C GLY A 289 9.90 47.40 19.76
N GLY A 290 9.53 47.85 18.54
CA GLY A 290 9.57 47.06 17.31
C GLY A 290 8.22 46.67 16.72
N ALA A 291 7.58 47.57 15.96
CA ALA A 291 6.47 47.24 15.09
C ALA A 291 6.98 47.04 13.64
N VAL A 292 6.73 45.87 13.06
CA VAL A 292 6.99 45.54 11.64
C VAL A 292 5.80 44.75 11.08
N ASP A 293 5.63 44.84 9.77
CA ASP A 293 4.46 44.51 8.95
C ASP A 293 3.89 43.07 9.08
N VAL A 294 2.64 42.90 8.66
CA VAL A 294 1.89 41.63 8.69
C VAL A 294 1.51 41.20 7.28
N SER A 295 2.42 40.52 6.59
CA SER A 295 2.14 39.78 5.36
C SER A 295 3.11 38.60 5.16
N GLU A 296 2.78 37.74 4.20
CA GLU A 296 3.47 36.50 3.82
C GLU A 296 3.52 35.34 4.86
N VAL A 297 4.08 34.20 4.43
CA VAL A 297 4.21 32.92 5.16
C VAL A 297 2.89 32.19 5.49
N VAL A 298 1.98 32.09 4.51
CA VAL A 298 0.91 31.06 4.52
C VAL A 298 1.47 29.73 4.01
N GLN A 299 2.09 28.96 4.92
CA GLN A 299 2.37 27.53 4.70
C GLN A 299 1.63 26.66 5.74
N PRO A 300 0.55 25.96 5.35
CA PRO A 300 0.01 24.86 6.14
C PRO A 300 0.94 23.64 5.97
N ALA A 301 1.80 23.41 6.97
CA ALA A 301 2.50 22.14 7.17
C ALA A 301 1.82 21.37 8.32
N LYS A 302 1.66 20.06 8.14
CA LYS A 302 0.95 19.14 9.04
C LYS A 302 1.61 19.01 10.42
N GLY A 303 0.85 18.48 11.39
CA GLY A 303 1.36 17.75 12.57
C GLY A 303 2.04 18.55 13.69
N GLY A 304 2.55 19.76 13.42
CA GLY A 304 3.32 20.51 14.43
C GLY A 304 2.51 21.33 15.43
N ARG A 305 1.29 21.77 15.08
CA ARG A 305 0.57 22.79 15.88
C ARG A 305 0.00 22.24 17.19
N ASP A 306 -0.66 21.08 17.14
CA ASP A 306 -1.11 20.43 18.37
C ASP A 306 0.07 19.87 19.17
N LEU A 307 1.15 19.42 18.53
CA LEU A 307 2.36 19.02 19.25
C LEU A 307 3.00 20.19 20.01
N LEU A 308 3.05 21.40 19.43
CA LEU A 308 3.54 22.62 20.07
C LEU A 308 2.57 23.17 21.12
N ARG A 309 1.26 23.01 20.92
CA ARG A 309 0.25 23.31 21.94
C ARG A 309 0.44 22.37 23.14
N LEU A 310 0.50 21.06 22.93
CA LEU A 310 0.82 20.06 23.94
C LEU A 310 2.17 20.34 24.61
N PHE A 311 3.21 20.77 23.88
CA PHE A 311 4.51 21.13 24.47
C PHE A 311 4.45 22.39 25.34
N LYS A 312 3.57 23.34 25.00
CA LYS A 312 3.36 24.60 25.72
C LYS A 312 2.48 24.41 26.94
N GLU A 313 1.42 23.61 26.82
CA GLU A 313 0.57 23.13 27.92
C GLU A 313 1.41 22.28 28.89
N LEU A 314 2.21 21.33 28.40
CA LEU A 314 3.19 20.55 29.17
C LEU A 314 4.21 21.45 29.89
N LYS A 315 4.79 22.44 29.20
CA LYS A 315 5.73 23.37 29.83
C LYS A 315 5.07 24.26 30.89
N GLN A 316 3.76 24.50 30.80
CA GLN A 316 3.01 25.35 31.72
C GLN A 316 2.37 24.58 32.88
N SER A 317 2.20 23.26 32.77
CA SER A 317 1.82 22.36 33.87
C SER A 317 3.04 21.89 34.68
N VAL A 318 4.13 21.47 34.02
CA VAL A 318 5.34 20.93 34.66
C VAL A 318 6.08 21.95 35.53
N THR A 319 5.85 23.27 35.36
CA THR A 319 6.44 24.29 36.24
C THR A 319 5.75 24.43 37.60
N ASN A 320 4.58 23.81 37.82
CA ASN A 320 3.77 24.04 39.03
C ASN A 320 3.50 22.79 39.89
N ASP A 321 3.84 21.57 39.44
CA ASP A 321 3.74 20.37 40.29
C ASP A 321 4.88 19.38 40.04
N TRP A 322 5.38 18.75 41.11
CA TRP A 322 6.69 18.09 41.12
C TRP A 322 6.59 16.60 40.79
N GLY A 323 6.91 16.25 39.54
CA GLY A 323 7.31 14.89 39.16
C GLY A 323 6.18 13.87 39.02
N GLY A 324 5.59 13.80 37.82
CA GLY A 324 4.72 12.70 37.41
C GLY A 324 4.93 12.34 35.95
N ALA A 325 5.15 11.06 35.64
CA ALA A 325 4.91 10.56 34.29
C ALA A 325 3.42 10.67 33.98
N LYS A 326 3.05 10.83 32.71
CA LYS A 326 1.63 10.83 32.31
C LYS A 326 0.94 9.56 32.85
N PRO A 327 -0.29 9.65 33.38
CA PRO A 327 -1.15 8.48 33.48
C PRO A 327 -1.20 7.80 32.11
N PRO A 328 -1.05 6.46 32.02
CA PRO A 328 -1.22 5.77 30.76
C PRO A 328 -2.65 6.00 30.24
N VAL A 329 -2.82 6.10 28.93
CA VAL A 329 -4.16 6.14 28.32
C VAL A 329 -4.75 4.74 28.45
N VAL A 330 -5.53 4.53 29.52
CA VAL A 330 -6.21 3.26 29.77
C VAL A 330 -7.45 3.21 28.90
N GLU A 331 -7.40 2.41 27.84
CA GLU A 331 -8.57 1.96 27.11
C GLU A 331 -9.18 0.78 27.85
N GLU A 332 -10.45 0.89 28.24
CA GLU A 332 -11.17 -0.14 29.00
C GLU A 332 -12.02 -1.04 28.09
N ASP A 333 -12.19 -0.65 26.82
CA ASP A 333 -12.96 -1.35 25.80
C ASP A 333 -12.23 -2.61 25.31
N LYS A 334 -12.46 -3.72 26.01
CA LYS A 334 -11.86 -5.03 25.70
C LYS A 334 -12.15 -5.52 24.28
N GLU A 335 -13.37 -5.28 23.78
CA GLU A 335 -13.75 -5.71 22.42
C GLU A 335 -12.93 -4.95 21.36
N PHE A 336 -12.75 -3.65 21.55
CA PHE A 336 -11.87 -2.85 20.71
C PHE A 336 -10.40 -3.29 20.81
N LEU A 337 -9.89 -3.56 22.03
CA LEU A 337 -8.51 -4.04 22.21
C LEU A 337 -8.27 -5.38 21.52
N GLU A 338 -9.16 -6.36 21.67
CA GLU A 338 -9.09 -7.64 20.97
C GLU A 338 -9.15 -7.49 19.45
N LYS A 339 -10.05 -6.65 18.93
CA LYS A 339 -10.16 -6.38 17.48
C LYS A 339 -8.91 -5.68 16.94
N LYS A 340 -8.31 -4.79 17.73
CA LYS A 340 -7.05 -4.10 17.40
C LYS A 340 -5.87 -5.07 17.36
N GLU A 341 -5.71 -5.92 18.36
CA GLU A 341 -4.65 -6.95 18.40
C GLU A 341 -4.74 -7.89 17.19
N LYS A 342 -5.94 -8.43 16.91
CA LYS A 342 -6.22 -9.28 15.74
C LYS A 342 -5.91 -8.57 14.40
N LEU A 343 -6.05 -7.25 14.33
CA LEU A 343 -5.68 -6.47 13.14
C LEU A 343 -4.19 -6.17 13.02
N GLN A 344 -3.46 -6.07 14.13
CA GLN A 344 -2.00 -5.94 14.12
C GLN A 344 -1.34 -7.27 13.69
N ASP A 345 -1.85 -8.41 14.16
CA ASP A 345 -1.47 -9.73 13.66
C ASP A 345 -1.79 -9.87 12.16
N PHE A 346 -2.95 -9.39 11.72
CA PHE A 346 -3.35 -9.41 10.31
C PHE A 346 -2.46 -8.51 9.43
N GLU A 347 -2.09 -7.31 9.88
CA GLU A 347 -1.16 -6.41 9.20
C GLU A 347 0.21 -7.09 8.98
N GLN A 348 0.73 -7.78 10.01
CA GLN A 348 1.96 -8.55 9.92
C GLN A 348 1.82 -9.77 8.98
N GLN A 349 0.66 -10.46 8.99
CA GLN A 349 0.38 -11.58 8.09
C GLN A 349 0.29 -11.13 6.62
N ILE A 350 -0.42 -10.04 6.30
CA ILE A 350 -0.46 -9.50 4.93
C ILE A 350 0.95 -9.13 4.48
N SER A 351 1.75 -8.46 5.33
CA SER A 351 3.13 -8.08 5.00
C SER A 351 3.98 -9.29 4.60
N ASN A 352 3.89 -10.38 5.37
CA ASN A 352 4.61 -11.63 5.09
C ASN A 352 4.11 -12.30 3.80
N VAL A 353 2.79 -12.36 3.58
CA VAL A 353 2.19 -12.95 2.37
C VAL A 353 2.49 -12.10 1.12
N SER A 354 2.58 -10.78 1.25
CA SER A 354 2.96 -9.86 0.17
C SER A 354 4.40 -10.10 -0.30
N GLN A 355 5.34 -10.32 0.61
CA GLN A 355 6.73 -10.66 0.27
C GLN A 355 6.85 -12.03 -0.41
N GLN A 356 6.01 -12.99 -0.01
CA GLN A 356 5.92 -14.30 -0.68
C GLN A 356 5.26 -14.19 -2.07
N ALA A 357 4.25 -13.34 -2.23
CA ALA A 357 3.63 -13.03 -3.52
C ALA A 357 4.63 -12.40 -4.51
N GLU A 358 5.44 -11.44 -4.06
CA GLU A 358 6.52 -10.83 -4.87
C GLU A 358 7.57 -11.88 -5.28
N SER A 359 7.94 -12.77 -4.36
CA SER A 359 8.85 -13.89 -4.64
C SER A 359 8.29 -14.87 -5.67
N LEU A 360 6.98 -15.18 -5.58
CA LEU A 360 6.26 -16.04 -6.53
C LEU A 360 6.17 -15.39 -7.93
N VAL A 361 5.79 -14.11 -8.01
CA VAL A 361 5.74 -13.34 -9.26
C VAL A 361 7.10 -13.36 -9.95
N LYS A 362 8.18 -13.14 -9.19
CA LYS A 362 9.55 -13.22 -9.72
C LYS A 362 9.86 -14.63 -10.26
N ALA A 363 9.58 -15.69 -9.49
CA ALA A 363 9.82 -17.05 -9.95
C ALA A 363 9.06 -17.39 -11.24
N GLN A 364 7.81 -16.91 -11.40
CA GLN A 364 7.03 -17.08 -12.64
C GLN A 364 7.64 -16.31 -13.82
N GLN A 365 8.17 -15.11 -13.58
CA GLN A 365 8.93 -14.35 -14.59
C GLN A 365 10.23 -15.05 -14.99
N ASP A 366 11.02 -15.52 -14.02
CA ASP A 366 12.30 -16.21 -14.24
C ASP A 366 12.10 -17.51 -15.06
N ILE A 367 11.04 -18.27 -14.78
CA ILE A 367 10.62 -19.44 -15.59
C ILE A 367 10.24 -19.01 -17.03
N GLY A 368 9.42 -17.96 -17.17
CA GLY A 368 9.00 -17.43 -18.46
C GLY A 368 10.17 -16.95 -19.34
N GLU A 369 11.18 -16.32 -18.75
CA GLU A 369 12.41 -15.95 -19.45
C GLU A 369 13.25 -17.18 -19.81
N THR A 370 13.53 -18.07 -18.84
CA THR A 370 14.33 -19.28 -19.05
C THR A 370 13.76 -20.15 -20.19
N MET A 371 12.43 -20.30 -20.24
CA MET A 371 11.73 -21.01 -21.31
C MET A 371 11.89 -20.31 -22.68
N GLY A 372 11.96 -18.99 -22.70
CA GLY A 372 12.24 -18.20 -23.91
C GLY A 372 13.68 -18.36 -24.39
N GLN A 373 14.65 -18.35 -23.46
CA GLN A 373 16.05 -18.61 -23.76
C GLN A 373 16.26 -20.04 -24.30
N LEU A 374 15.59 -21.04 -23.72
CA LEU A 374 15.58 -22.43 -24.18
C LEU A 374 15.05 -22.55 -25.62
N GLY A 375 13.91 -21.92 -25.91
CA GLY A 375 13.35 -21.88 -27.27
C GLY A 375 14.31 -21.24 -28.27
N LEU A 376 14.97 -20.13 -27.91
CA LEU A 376 15.99 -19.49 -28.75
C LEU A 376 17.25 -20.36 -28.96
N ALA A 377 17.61 -21.21 -27.99
CA ALA A 377 18.68 -22.19 -28.16
C ALA A 377 18.30 -23.27 -29.19
N PHE A 378 17.09 -23.83 -29.10
CA PHE A 378 16.59 -24.78 -30.10
C PHE A 378 16.41 -24.16 -31.50
N VAL A 379 16.01 -22.88 -31.62
CA VAL A 379 15.98 -22.19 -32.93
C VAL A 379 17.38 -22.14 -33.56
N LYS A 380 18.43 -21.82 -32.80
CA LYS A 380 19.82 -21.81 -33.30
C LYS A 380 20.28 -23.19 -33.73
N LEU A 381 19.97 -24.22 -32.95
CA LEU A 381 20.40 -25.59 -33.20
C LEU A 381 19.65 -26.22 -34.39
N THR A 382 18.33 -25.97 -34.49
CA THR A 382 17.50 -26.24 -35.68
C THR A 382 18.14 -25.63 -36.94
N LYS A 383 18.55 -24.35 -36.88
CA LYS A 383 19.18 -23.68 -38.03
C LYS A 383 20.45 -24.40 -38.44
N PHE A 384 21.34 -24.67 -37.49
CA PHE A 384 22.61 -25.37 -37.73
C PHE A 384 22.39 -26.77 -38.32
N GLU A 385 21.53 -27.60 -37.73
CA GLU A 385 21.23 -28.93 -38.28
C GLU A 385 20.57 -28.84 -39.67
N THR A 386 19.77 -27.81 -39.96
CA THR A 386 19.18 -27.60 -41.30
C THR A 386 20.23 -27.20 -42.34
N GLU A 387 21.21 -26.37 -41.97
CA GLU A 387 22.29 -25.91 -42.85
C GLU A 387 23.30 -27.05 -43.17
N GLU A 388 23.51 -27.98 -42.23
CA GLU A 388 24.44 -29.13 -42.37
C GLU A 388 23.73 -30.47 -42.73
N ALA A 389 22.42 -30.46 -43.02
CA ALA A 389 21.64 -31.69 -43.26
C ALA A 389 21.94 -32.36 -44.61
N VAL A 390 22.76 -33.40 -44.61
CA VAL A 390 23.02 -34.28 -45.77
C VAL A 390 21.96 -35.38 -45.87
N TYR A 391 21.63 -36.04 -44.75
CA TYR A 391 20.73 -37.19 -44.69
C TYR A 391 19.32 -36.80 -44.23
N GLU A 392 18.30 -37.56 -44.66
CA GLU A 392 16.90 -37.26 -44.32
C GLU A 392 16.61 -37.36 -42.82
N THR A 393 17.28 -38.27 -42.11
CA THR A 393 17.21 -38.39 -40.66
C THR A 393 17.69 -37.15 -39.91
N GLN A 394 18.56 -36.33 -40.51
CA GLN A 394 18.95 -35.02 -39.96
C GLN A 394 17.86 -33.96 -40.19
N ARG A 395 17.15 -34.02 -41.33
CA ARG A 395 16.05 -33.09 -41.66
C ARG A 395 14.83 -33.31 -40.78
N VAL A 396 14.48 -34.58 -40.52
CA VAL A 396 13.43 -34.95 -39.57
C VAL A 396 13.74 -34.39 -38.18
N ARG A 397 14.92 -34.71 -37.63
CA ARG A 397 15.34 -34.18 -36.32
C ARG A 397 15.33 -32.65 -36.25
N ALA A 398 15.83 -31.96 -37.28
CA ALA A 398 15.80 -30.50 -37.32
C ALA A 398 14.37 -29.95 -37.32
N ALA A 399 13.40 -30.65 -37.92
CA ALA A 399 11.99 -30.29 -37.86
C ALA A 399 11.37 -30.56 -36.47
N ASP A 400 11.69 -31.68 -35.84
CA ASP A 400 11.24 -32.00 -34.47
C ASP A 400 11.77 -30.96 -33.46
N MET A 401 13.04 -30.62 -33.56
CA MET A 401 13.68 -29.59 -32.73
C MET A 401 13.16 -28.18 -33.03
N LYS A 402 12.65 -27.92 -34.23
CA LYS A 402 11.89 -26.70 -34.56
C LYS A 402 10.53 -26.67 -33.88
N SER A 403 9.87 -27.82 -33.71
CA SER A 403 8.63 -27.92 -32.93
C SER A 403 8.89 -27.62 -31.46
N VAL A 404 9.89 -28.29 -30.85
CA VAL A 404 10.35 -28.01 -29.47
C VAL A 404 10.70 -26.53 -29.28
N ALA A 405 11.42 -25.91 -30.23
CA ALA A 405 11.73 -24.48 -30.20
C ALA A 405 10.47 -23.60 -30.18
N THR A 406 9.49 -23.93 -31.02
CA THR A 406 8.24 -23.19 -31.17
C THR A 406 7.35 -23.34 -29.94
N ALA A 407 7.26 -24.55 -29.38
CA ALA A 407 6.55 -24.84 -28.14
C ALA A 407 7.15 -24.10 -26.94
N ALA A 408 8.48 -24.11 -26.78
CA ALA A 408 9.16 -23.35 -25.74
C ALA A 408 8.91 -21.83 -25.86
N VAL A 409 9.04 -21.24 -27.06
CA VAL A 409 8.70 -19.82 -27.28
C VAL A 409 7.23 -19.51 -27.00
N LYS A 410 6.31 -20.44 -27.29
CA LYS A 410 4.87 -20.30 -26.99
C LYS A 410 4.60 -20.40 -25.48
N ALA A 411 5.20 -21.35 -24.78
CA ALA A 411 5.13 -21.50 -23.32
C ALA A 411 5.71 -20.26 -22.60
N SER A 412 6.84 -19.71 -23.07
CA SER A 412 7.42 -18.45 -22.57
C SER A 412 6.42 -17.28 -22.61
N ARG A 413 5.65 -17.14 -23.70
CA ARG A 413 4.59 -16.12 -23.80
C ARG A 413 3.45 -16.37 -22.82
N LEU A 414 2.98 -17.62 -22.72
CA LEU A 414 1.94 -18.02 -21.77
C LEU A 414 2.37 -17.75 -20.30
N TYR A 415 3.64 -17.97 -19.95
CA TYR A 415 4.16 -17.60 -18.62
C TYR A 415 4.14 -16.09 -18.39
N ARG A 416 4.55 -15.28 -19.38
CA ARG A 416 4.54 -13.81 -19.25
C ARG A 416 3.12 -13.24 -19.11
N GLU A 417 2.15 -13.80 -19.83
CA GLU A 417 0.72 -13.49 -19.64
C GLU A 417 0.23 -13.90 -18.24
N LEU A 418 0.59 -15.11 -17.79
CA LEU A 418 0.23 -15.61 -16.46
C LEU A 418 0.79 -14.72 -15.34
N THR A 419 2.07 -14.34 -15.41
CA THR A 419 2.69 -13.44 -14.42
C THR A 419 1.95 -12.10 -14.34
N ALA A 420 1.54 -11.51 -15.47
CA ALA A 420 0.76 -10.27 -15.49
C ALA A 420 -0.62 -10.44 -14.82
N GLN A 421 -1.28 -11.59 -14.99
CA GLN A 421 -2.51 -11.90 -14.29
C GLN A 421 -2.29 -12.18 -12.79
N THR A 422 -1.19 -12.85 -12.41
CA THR A 422 -0.80 -13.07 -11.02
C THR A 422 -0.61 -11.73 -10.30
N VAL A 423 0.16 -10.80 -10.88
CA VAL A 423 0.35 -9.45 -10.33
C VAL A 423 -0.98 -8.72 -10.16
N LYS A 424 -1.86 -8.77 -11.17
CA LYS A 424 -3.18 -8.11 -11.11
C LYS A 424 -4.06 -8.60 -9.97
N HIS A 425 -4.04 -9.90 -9.66
CA HIS A 425 -4.79 -10.45 -8.52
C HIS A 425 -4.11 -10.10 -7.19
N LEU A 426 -2.78 -10.21 -7.11
CA LEU A 426 -2.04 -10.06 -5.85
C LEU A 426 -1.78 -8.60 -5.42
N ASP A 427 -1.98 -7.58 -6.27
CA ASP A 427 -2.04 -6.14 -5.86
C ASP A 427 -3.06 -5.91 -4.74
N LYS A 428 -4.08 -6.78 -4.60
CA LYS A 428 -5.04 -6.76 -3.50
C LYS A 428 -4.37 -6.86 -2.11
N LEU A 429 -3.22 -7.53 -2.00
CA LEU A 429 -2.43 -7.56 -0.76
C LEU A 429 -1.86 -6.17 -0.42
N HIS A 430 -1.26 -5.51 -1.41
CA HIS A 430 -0.77 -4.12 -1.27
C HIS A 430 -1.91 -3.12 -1.06
N GLU A 431 -3.11 -3.37 -1.61
CA GLU A 431 -4.30 -2.58 -1.30
C GLU A 431 -4.65 -2.63 0.19
N TYR A 432 -4.60 -3.82 0.81
CA TYR A 432 -4.90 -4.00 2.22
C TYR A 432 -3.80 -3.50 3.16
N LEU A 433 -2.51 -3.60 2.78
CA LEU A 433 -1.44 -2.88 3.48
C LEU A 433 -1.69 -1.36 3.50
N GLY A 434 -2.11 -0.80 2.36
CA GLY A 434 -2.53 0.60 2.29
C GLY A 434 -3.78 0.94 3.11
N ALA A 435 -4.65 -0.04 3.37
CA ALA A 435 -5.82 0.12 4.23
C ALA A 435 -5.46 0.07 5.73
N MET A 436 -4.48 -0.74 6.15
CA MET A 436 -4.03 -0.78 7.56
C MET A 436 -3.51 0.57 8.04
N LEU A 437 -2.91 1.38 7.15
CA LEU A 437 -2.53 2.76 7.48
C LEU A 437 -3.73 3.66 7.84
N ALA A 438 -4.89 3.44 7.20
CA ALA A 438 -6.13 4.15 7.51
C ALA A 438 -6.76 3.66 8.84
N VAL A 439 -6.72 2.34 9.09
CA VAL A 439 -7.12 1.72 10.37
C VAL A 439 -6.29 2.30 11.52
N ASN A 440 -4.97 2.30 11.39
CA ASN A 440 -4.04 2.80 12.39
C ASN A 440 -4.23 4.32 12.65
N GLN A 441 -4.54 5.12 11.63
CA GLN A 441 -4.92 6.53 11.81
C GLN A 441 -6.25 6.68 12.58
N ALA A 442 -7.29 5.91 12.24
CA ALA A 442 -8.59 5.95 12.91
C ALA A 442 -8.54 5.48 14.38
N PHE A 443 -7.65 4.52 14.69
CA PHE A 443 -7.34 4.11 16.07
C PHE A 443 -6.53 5.17 16.83
N SER A 444 -5.68 5.94 16.13
CA SER A 444 -4.98 7.09 16.70
C SER A 444 -5.97 8.21 17.08
N ASP A 445 -6.98 8.48 16.26
CA ASP A 445 -8.06 9.42 16.57
C ASP A 445 -8.83 9.02 17.83
N ARG A 446 -9.21 7.74 17.96
CA ARG A 446 -9.86 7.21 19.17
C ARG A 446 -8.98 7.40 20.41
N SER A 447 -7.69 7.06 20.31
CA SER A 447 -6.71 7.21 21.39
C SER A 447 -6.53 8.68 21.80
N SER A 448 -6.55 9.60 20.83
CA SER A 448 -6.49 11.06 21.02
C SER A 448 -7.75 11.60 21.73
N ALA A 449 -8.93 11.16 21.33
CA ALA A 449 -10.19 11.55 21.96
C ALA A 449 -10.30 11.02 23.40
N LEU A 450 -9.91 9.75 23.64
CA LEU A 450 -9.87 9.16 24.98
C LEU A 450 -8.93 9.93 25.93
N LEU A 451 -7.71 10.24 25.48
CA LEU A 451 -6.77 11.07 26.23
C LEU A 451 -7.36 12.45 26.57
N THR A 452 -8.15 13.04 25.66
CA THR A 452 -8.82 14.33 25.92
C THR A 452 -9.88 14.21 27.02
N VAL A 453 -10.70 13.16 26.99
CA VAL A 453 -11.69 12.86 28.04
C VAL A 453 -11.01 12.63 29.40
N GLN A 454 -9.94 11.81 29.43
CA GLN A 454 -9.18 11.50 30.65
C GLN A 454 -8.48 12.74 31.23
N THR A 455 -7.94 13.62 30.38
CA THR A 455 -7.34 14.89 30.79
C THR A 455 -8.38 15.78 31.48
N LEU A 456 -9.52 16.02 30.84
CA LEU A 456 -10.60 16.86 31.39
C LEU A 456 -11.20 16.29 32.69
N LEU A 457 -11.27 14.96 32.83
CA LEU A 457 -11.65 14.31 34.08
C LEU A 457 -10.64 14.57 35.22
N SER A 458 -9.33 14.55 34.92
CA SER A 458 -8.27 14.87 35.89
C SER A 458 -8.22 16.35 36.26
N GLU A 459 -8.50 17.25 35.31
CA GLU A 459 -8.63 18.68 35.58
C GLU A 459 -9.81 18.96 36.52
N LEU A 460 -10.98 18.37 36.26
CA LEU A 460 -12.17 18.52 37.11
C LEU A 460 -11.95 18.01 38.54
N SER A 461 -11.29 16.85 38.73
CA SER A 461 -11.01 16.37 40.09
C SER A 461 -10.02 17.30 40.82
N SER A 462 -9.04 17.88 40.11
CA SER A 462 -8.12 18.87 40.67
C SER A 462 -8.83 20.19 41.06
N LEU A 463 -9.80 20.65 40.25
CA LEU A 463 -10.59 21.86 40.51
C LEU A 463 -11.53 21.65 41.70
N HIS A 464 -12.23 20.51 41.79
CA HIS A 464 -13.06 20.15 42.93
C HIS A 464 -12.25 20.08 44.23
N LEU A 465 -11.10 19.40 44.22
CA LEU A 465 -10.19 19.33 45.38
C LEU A 465 -9.68 20.72 45.79
N ARG A 466 -9.50 21.65 44.84
CA ARG A 466 -9.09 23.04 45.12
C ARG A 466 -10.23 23.86 45.73
N ILE A 467 -11.46 23.66 45.30
CA ILE A 467 -12.66 24.27 45.89
C ILE A 467 -12.83 23.77 47.33
N GLU A 468 -12.82 22.45 47.54
CA GLU A 468 -12.96 21.83 48.87
C GLU A 468 -11.92 22.37 49.86
N LYS A 469 -10.64 22.43 49.47
CA LYS A 469 -9.55 23.01 50.28
C LYS A 469 -9.78 24.48 50.64
N LEU A 470 -10.37 25.28 49.73
CA LEU A 470 -10.68 26.69 49.99
C LEU A 470 -11.92 26.86 50.87
N GLU A 471 -12.95 26.02 50.70
CA GLU A 471 -14.16 26.01 51.54
C GLU A 471 -13.83 25.57 52.97
N ALA A 472 -13.04 24.50 53.13
CA ALA A 472 -12.53 24.03 54.43
C ALA A 472 -11.52 24.99 55.10
N ALA A 473 -10.94 25.93 54.35
CA ALA A 473 -10.15 27.03 54.89
C ALA A 473 -11.02 28.27 55.22
N SER A 474 -12.12 28.48 54.48
CA SER A 474 -13.06 29.58 54.67
C SER A 474 -13.89 29.40 55.94
N SER A 475 -14.43 28.19 56.16
CA SER A 475 -15.28 27.83 57.31
C SER A 475 -14.62 27.99 58.68
N LYS A 476 -13.28 28.05 58.73
CA LYS A 476 -12.50 28.24 59.97
C LYS A 476 -12.44 29.69 60.45
N ILE A 477 -12.96 30.65 59.69
CA ILE A 477 -12.92 32.08 60.03
C ILE A 477 -14.33 32.65 60.11
N PHE A 478 -14.75 33.02 61.32
CA PHE A 478 -16.06 33.59 61.60
C PHE A 478 -16.26 34.90 60.82
N GLY A 479 -17.33 34.97 60.01
CA GLY A 479 -17.62 36.08 59.10
C GLY A 479 -17.24 35.84 57.64
N GLY A 480 -16.37 34.87 57.34
CA GLY A 480 -16.00 34.47 55.98
C GLY A 480 -15.05 35.43 55.26
N ASP A 481 -14.00 34.90 54.66
CA ASP A 481 -13.07 35.70 53.85
C ASP A 481 -13.70 36.00 52.48
N ARG A 482 -14.11 37.26 52.30
CA ARG A 482 -14.81 37.75 51.10
C ARG A 482 -13.98 37.69 49.82
N ALA A 483 -12.65 37.59 49.91
CA ALA A 483 -11.78 37.34 48.76
C ALA A 483 -11.71 35.84 48.42
N ARG A 484 -11.64 34.95 49.42
CA ARG A 484 -11.73 33.50 49.21
C ARG A 484 -13.09 33.06 48.66
N ILE A 485 -14.19 33.67 49.12
CA ILE A 485 -15.54 33.39 48.57
C ILE A 485 -15.56 33.68 47.06
N ARG A 486 -15.13 34.87 46.62
CA ARG A 486 -14.98 35.19 45.19
C ARG A 486 -14.09 34.18 44.43
N LYS A 487 -12.97 33.77 45.02
CA LYS A 487 -12.07 32.79 44.40
C LYS A 487 -12.70 31.40 44.28
N ILE A 488 -13.61 31.01 45.19
CA ILE A 488 -14.42 29.80 45.11
C ILE A 488 -15.47 29.94 44.00
N ASP A 489 -16.14 31.09 43.89
CA ASP A 489 -17.13 31.35 42.84
C ASP A 489 -16.50 31.34 41.43
N GLU A 490 -15.34 31.98 41.26
CA GLU A 490 -14.50 31.92 40.05
C GLU A 490 -14.11 30.46 39.71
N LEU A 491 -13.70 29.66 40.71
CA LEU A 491 -13.36 28.26 40.48
C LEU A 491 -14.59 27.42 40.09
N LYS A 492 -15.76 27.68 40.69
CA LYS A 492 -17.03 27.04 40.31
C LYS A 492 -17.48 27.41 38.90
N GLU A 493 -17.14 28.61 38.41
CA GLU A 493 -17.31 28.97 37.01
C GLU A 493 -16.36 28.18 36.09
N THR A 494 -15.07 28.04 36.45
CA THR A 494 -14.15 27.18 35.69
C THR A 494 -14.56 25.71 35.69
N VAL A 495 -15.09 25.18 36.81
CA VAL A 495 -15.65 23.82 36.86
C VAL A 495 -16.76 23.65 35.84
N ARG A 496 -17.77 24.53 35.80
CA ARG A 496 -18.85 24.45 34.81
C ARG A 496 -18.32 24.43 33.37
N ALA A 497 -17.38 25.33 33.05
CA ALA A 497 -16.78 25.37 31.72
C ALA A 497 -16.01 24.08 31.36
N THR A 498 -15.29 23.47 32.31
CA THR A 498 -14.60 22.19 32.09
C THR A 498 -15.58 20.99 32.09
N GLU A 499 -16.71 21.06 32.79
CA GLU A 499 -17.80 20.06 32.71
C GLU A 499 -18.51 20.10 31.35
N ASP A 500 -18.77 21.29 30.80
CA ASP A 500 -19.28 21.47 29.44
C ASP A 500 -18.26 20.94 28.41
N ALA A 501 -16.97 21.27 28.57
CA ALA A 501 -15.89 20.78 27.71
C ALA A 501 -15.76 19.24 27.76
N LYS A 502 -15.79 18.64 28.95
CA LYS A 502 -15.86 17.18 29.16
C LYS A 502 -17.08 16.58 28.44
N SER A 503 -18.24 17.23 28.57
CA SER A 503 -19.49 16.76 27.96
C SER A 503 -19.49 16.90 26.43
N CYS A 504 -18.62 17.74 25.86
CA CYS A 504 -18.31 17.74 24.43
C CYS A 504 -17.33 16.62 24.07
N ALA A 505 -16.22 16.49 24.82
CA ALA A 505 -15.17 15.49 24.55
C ALA A 505 -15.69 14.04 24.64
N ILE A 506 -16.59 13.74 25.58
CA ILE A 506 -17.21 12.40 25.69
C ILE A 506 -18.08 12.11 24.46
N ARG A 507 -18.89 13.07 24.00
CA ARG A 507 -19.72 12.87 22.79
C ARG A 507 -18.88 12.66 21.53
N GLU A 508 -17.74 13.35 21.41
CA GLU A 508 -16.80 13.14 20.31
C GLU A 508 -16.08 11.79 20.41
N TYR A 509 -15.70 11.36 21.61
CA TYR A 509 -15.12 10.03 21.84
C TYR A 509 -16.09 8.91 21.47
N GLU A 510 -17.34 8.96 21.92
CA GLU A 510 -18.36 7.97 21.56
C GLU A 510 -18.69 8.00 20.06
N ARG A 511 -18.69 9.18 19.41
CA ARG A 511 -18.80 9.30 17.94
C ARG A 511 -17.67 8.54 17.23
N ILE A 512 -16.42 8.78 17.63
CA ILE A 512 -15.25 8.13 17.04
C ILE A 512 -15.25 6.61 17.30
N LYS A 513 -15.69 6.18 18.49
CA LYS A 513 -15.84 4.77 18.87
C LYS A 513 -16.87 4.06 18.00
N GLU A 514 -18.05 4.64 17.79
CA GLU A 514 -19.07 4.04 16.93
C GLU A 514 -18.66 4.09 15.44
N ASN A 515 -17.98 5.16 14.98
CA ASN A 515 -17.38 5.19 13.65
C ASN A 515 -16.39 4.02 13.46
N ASN A 516 -15.40 3.88 14.36
CA ASN A 516 -14.44 2.76 14.36
C ASN A 516 -15.15 1.40 14.30
N LYS A 517 -16.22 1.19 15.08
CA LYS A 517 -16.97 -0.07 15.10
C LYS A 517 -17.62 -0.41 13.75
N ASN A 518 -18.36 0.54 13.16
CA ASN A 518 -19.01 0.34 11.86
C ASN A 518 -17.98 0.11 10.73
N GLU A 519 -16.84 0.78 10.81
CA GLU A 519 -15.76 0.64 9.84
C GLU A 519 -15.03 -0.70 9.95
N LEU A 520 -14.87 -1.25 11.16
CA LEU A 520 -14.37 -2.60 11.39
C LEU A 520 -15.31 -3.65 10.77
N GLU A 521 -16.61 -3.54 11.03
CA GLU A 521 -17.64 -4.44 10.47
C GLU A 521 -17.69 -4.35 8.92
N ARG A 522 -17.52 -3.15 8.35
CA ARG A 522 -17.39 -2.97 6.90
C ARG A 522 -16.11 -3.62 6.35
N LEU A 523 -14.96 -3.34 6.97
CA LEU A 523 -13.65 -3.84 6.54
C LEU A 523 -13.56 -5.37 6.62
N ASP A 524 -14.13 -5.97 7.67
CA ASP A 524 -14.16 -7.43 7.85
C ASP A 524 -14.93 -8.11 6.72
N LYS A 525 -16.04 -7.50 6.26
CA LYS A 525 -16.83 -7.97 5.12
C LYS A 525 -16.12 -7.73 3.79
N GLU A 526 -15.66 -6.50 3.54
CA GLU A 526 -14.91 -6.13 2.33
C GLU A 526 -13.72 -7.08 2.13
N ARG A 527 -12.96 -7.36 3.21
CA ARG A 527 -11.83 -8.31 3.19
C ARG A 527 -12.25 -9.70 2.77
N HIS A 528 -13.37 -10.22 3.25
CA HIS A 528 -13.83 -11.57 2.91
C HIS A 528 -14.11 -11.68 1.41
N ASP A 529 -14.90 -10.75 0.87
CA ASP A 529 -15.28 -10.73 -0.54
C ASP A 529 -14.05 -10.49 -1.44
N ASP A 530 -13.15 -9.55 -1.08
CA ASP A 530 -11.95 -9.26 -1.85
C ASP A 530 -10.93 -10.42 -1.87
N PHE A 531 -10.61 -11.00 -0.70
CA PHE A 531 -9.62 -12.08 -0.64
C PHE A 531 -10.14 -13.36 -1.30
N PHE A 532 -11.45 -13.64 -1.19
CA PHE A 532 -12.07 -14.76 -1.92
C PHE A 532 -11.95 -14.57 -3.44
N ASN A 533 -12.26 -13.38 -3.95
CA ASN A 533 -12.16 -13.09 -5.38
C ASN A 533 -10.70 -13.06 -5.88
N MET A 534 -9.76 -12.53 -5.09
CA MET A 534 -8.32 -12.60 -5.37
C MET A 534 -7.85 -14.06 -5.53
N LEU A 535 -8.11 -14.91 -4.52
CA LEU A 535 -7.67 -16.30 -4.52
C LEU A 535 -8.33 -17.11 -5.64
N LYS A 536 -9.64 -16.91 -5.86
CA LYS A 536 -10.38 -17.52 -6.97
C LYS A 536 -9.80 -17.12 -8.33
N GLY A 537 -9.56 -15.82 -8.54
CA GLY A 537 -8.99 -15.30 -9.78
C GLY A 537 -7.58 -15.82 -10.05
N PHE A 538 -6.74 -15.86 -9.00
CA PHE A 538 -5.41 -16.46 -9.06
C PHE A 538 -5.45 -17.94 -9.43
N VAL A 539 -6.19 -18.77 -8.68
CA VAL A 539 -6.27 -20.23 -8.91
C VAL A 539 -6.83 -20.57 -10.28
N VAL A 540 -7.91 -19.91 -10.72
CA VAL A 540 -8.50 -20.14 -12.06
C VAL A 540 -7.51 -19.80 -13.17
N ASN A 541 -6.75 -18.70 -13.04
CA ASN A 541 -5.75 -18.35 -14.04
C ASN A 541 -4.53 -19.29 -14.00
N GLN A 542 -4.07 -19.73 -12.82
CA GLN A 542 -2.99 -20.71 -12.72
C GLN A 542 -3.37 -22.04 -13.41
N ALA A 543 -4.56 -22.57 -13.14
CA ALA A 543 -5.06 -23.79 -13.78
C ALA A 543 -5.23 -23.60 -15.30
N GLY A 544 -5.97 -22.57 -15.72
CA GLY A 544 -6.26 -22.33 -17.14
C GLY A 544 -5.04 -21.92 -17.99
N TYR A 545 -3.92 -21.51 -17.38
CA TYR A 545 -2.64 -21.37 -18.10
C TYR A 545 -1.80 -22.64 -18.06
N ALA A 546 -1.84 -23.43 -16.97
CA ALA A 546 -1.21 -24.75 -16.93
C ALA A 546 -1.80 -25.70 -18.00
N GLU A 547 -3.13 -25.71 -18.18
CA GLU A 547 -3.80 -26.48 -19.25
C GLU A 547 -3.35 -26.04 -20.66
N LYS A 548 -3.26 -24.71 -20.91
CA LYS A 548 -2.74 -24.18 -22.18
C LYS A 548 -1.28 -24.56 -22.42
N MET A 549 -0.46 -24.64 -21.36
CA MET A 549 0.94 -25.06 -21.45
C MET A 549 1.06 -26.57 -21.68
N ALA A 550 0.26 -27.39 -21.00
CA ALA A 550 0.19 -28.83 -21.22
C ALA A 550 -0.14 -29.14 -22.69
N SER A 551 -1.24 -28.57 -23.21
CA SER A 551 -1.63 -28.71 -24.61
C SER A 551 -0.54 -28.29 -25.62
N VAL A 552 0.35 -27.36 -25.24
CA VAL A 552 1.51 -26.97 -26.06
C VAL A 552 2.62 -28.02 -26.07
N TRP A 553 2.81 -28.75 -24.99
CA TRP A 553 3.76 -29.87 -24.92
C TRP A 553 3.17 -31.18 -25.44
N ASP A 554 1.87 -31.42 -25.27
CA ASP A 554 1.17 -32.59 -25.79
C ASP A 554 1.31 -32.70 -27.31
N MET A 555 1.14 -31.58 -28.04
CA MET A 555 1.39 -31.54 -29.49
C MET A 555 2.83 -31.93 -29.86
N VAL A 556 3.83 -31.54 -29.07
CA VAL A 556 5.24 -31.93 -29.31
C VAL A 556 5.43 -33.42 -29.04
N ALA A 557 4.79 -33.97 -28.01
CA ALA A 557 4.83 -35.40 -27.69
C ALA A 557 4.12 -36.26 -28.75
N GLU A 558 3.01 -35.76 -29.33
CA GLU A 558 2.32 -36.40 -30.46
C GLU A 558 3.17 -36.36 -31.75
N GLU A 559 3.75 -35.20 -32.10
CA GLU A 559 4.61 -35.05 -33.27
C GLU A 559 5.87 -35.94 -33.17
N THR A 560 6.48 -36.05 -31.98
CA THR A 560 7.72 -36.83 -31.75
C THR A 560 7.49 -38.30 -31.36
N ILE A 561 6.25 -38.80 -31.38
CA ILE A 561 5.88 -40.15 -30.90
C ILE A 561 6.57 -41.30 -31.66
N GLY A 562 7.14 -41.04 -32.84
CA GLY A 562 7.93 -42.01 -33.61
C GLY A 562 9.13 -42.55 -32.82
N TYR A 563 9.85 -41.68 -32.10
CA TYR A 563 11.01 -42.07 -31.30
C TYR A 563 10.69 -43.05 -30.17
N ALA A 564 9.45 -43.08 -29.68
CA ALA A 564 9.01 -44.05 -28.68
C ALA A 564 8.67 -45.43 -29.28
N LYS A 565 8.44 -45.51 -30.59
CA LYS A 565 8.06 -46.75 -31.31
C LYS A 565 9.27 -47.45 -31.93
N ASP A 566 10.23 -46.68 -32.43
CA ASP A 566 11.47 -47.19 -33.04
C ASP A 566 12.53 -47.63 -32.01
N GLY A 567 12.22 -47.51 -30.71
CA GLY A 567 13.09 -47.86 -29.58
C GLY A 567 12.66 -49.13 -28.81
N SER A 568 11.79 -49.97 -29.39
CA SER A 568 11.30 -51.25 -28.83
C SER A 568 11.49 -52.41 -29.79
#